data_AF-A0A1M6QMN4-F1
#
_entry.id   AF-A0A1M6QMN4-F1
#
_cell.length_a   1.000
_cell.length_b   1.000
_cell.length_c   1.000
_cell.angle_alpha   90.00
_cell.angle_beta   90.00
_cell.angle_gamma   90.00
#
_symmetry.space_group_name_H-M   'P 1'
#
loop_
_entity.id
_entity.type
_entity.pdbx_description
1 polymer ?
#
loop_
_entity_poly.entity_id
_entity_poly.type
_entity_poly.pdbx_seq_one_letter_code
_entity_poly.pdbx_strand_id
1 'polypeptide(L)'
;MIKKDFLNTLQWSFVIFVSFYMITYGAAKFTQFGEISEYSRPLFSYQGMDIMWAFYSYSKTYAVILGLFEILGSLLFLIPKTRIIGGLVLSTILINIILQNYFYDVHRGAMANAITYQILIIIVFFMNKEKLIAMIKSSSINFSFQRKKIVLRILLILVLLFVLMLAQEGVGLLLNILKI
;
A
#
# COMPACT_ATOMS: atom_id res chain seq x y z
N MET A 1 21.93 7.37 -30.49
CA MET A 1 21.33 8.59 -29.91
C MET A 1 19.80 8.44 -29.82
N ILE A 2 19.12 8.32 -30.95
CA ILE A 2 17.64 8.23 -31.08
C ILE A 2 16.96 7.25 -30.11
N LYS A 3 17.48 6.03 -29.94
CA LYS A 3 16.88 5.01 -29.05
C LYS A 3 16.90 5.41 -27.56
N LYS A 4 17.94 6.12 -27.10
CA LYS A 4 18.08 6.53 -25.70
C LYS A 4 17.16 7.70 -25.38
N ASP A 5 17.06 8.65 -26.31
CA ASP A 5 16.18 9.81 -26.19
C ASP A 5 14.70 9.37 -26.22
N PHE A 6 14.34 8.43 -27.11
CA PHE A 6 13.02 7.83 -27.16
C PHE A 6 12.63 7.14 -25.84
N LEU A 7 13.50 6.29 -25.28
CA LEU A 7 13.23 5.63 -24.00
C LEU A 7 13.09 6.63 -22.85
N ASN A 8 13.88 7.70 -22.84
CA ASN A 8 13.76 8.74 -21.84
C ASN A 8 12.41 9.48 -21.95
N THR A 9 11.99 9.84 -23.17
CA THR A 9 10.68 10.47 -23.41
C THR A 9 9.55 9.55 -22.97
N LEU A 10 9.59 8.27 -23.35
CA LEU A 10 8.57 7.29 -22.95
C LEU A 10 8.49 7.14 -21.42
N GLN A 11 9.65 7.09 -20.75
CA GLN A 11 9.70 7.01 -19.30
C GLN A 11 9.00 8.21 -18.66
N TRP A 12 9.32 9.43 -19.12
CA TRP A 12 8.71 10.64 -18.60
C TRP A 12 7.20 10.70 -18.86
N SER A 13 6.73 10.24 -20.02
CA SER A 13 5.30 10.13 -20.30
C SER A 13 4.59 9.24 -19.27
N PHE A 14 5.15 8.07 -18.96
CA PHE A 14 4.58 7.18 -17.94
C PHE A 14 4.63 7.78 -16.54
N VAL A 15 5.76 8.41 -16.19
CA VAL A 15 5.95 9.05 -14.88
C VAL A 15 4.94 10.18 -14.68
N ILE A 16 4.79 11.07 -15.67
CA ILE A 16 3.84 12.19 -15.61
C ILE A 16 2.40 11.68 -15.56
N PHE A 17 2.05 10.71 -16.43
CA PHE A 17 0.71 10.13 -16.47
C PHE A 17 0.31 9.52 -15.13
N VAL A 18 1.12 8.62 -14.58
CA VAL A 18 0.84 7.99 -13.27
C VAL A 18 0.79 9.05 -12.16
N SER A 19 1.75 9.97 -12.12
CA SER A 19 1.81 10.99 -11.06
C SER A 19 0.58 11.90 -11.09
N PHE A 20 0.11 12.29 -12.27
CA PHE A 20 -1.10 13.10 -12.40
C PHE A 20 -2.31 12.37 -11.80
N TYR A 21 -2.56 11.11 -12.19
CA TYR A 21 -3.71 10.36 -11.70
C TYR A 21 -3.61 10.01 -10.21
N MET A 22 -2.41 9.71 -9.71
CA MET A 22 -2.23 9.42 -8.29
C MET A 22 -2.38 10.68 -7.42
N ILE A 23 -1.99 11.86 -7.92
CA ILE A 23 -2.25 13.14 -7.24
C ILE A 23 -3.76 13.43 -7.22
N THR A 24 -4.45 13.28 -8.35
CA THR A 24 -5.90 13.55 -8.40
C THR A 24 -6.68 12.56 -7.54
N TYR A 25 -6.32 11.27 -7.55
CA TYR A 25 -6.93 10.26 -6.71
C TYR A 25 -6.67 10.51 -5.22
N GLY A 26 -5.43 10.84 -4.85
CA GLY A 26 -5.08 11.18 -3.47
C GLY A 26 -5.76 12.45 -2.97
N ALA A 27 -5.91 13.45 -3.83
CA ALA A 27 -6.68 14.67 -3.50
C ALA A 27 -8.18 14.37 -3.37
N ALA A 28 -8.73 13.48 -4.18
CA ALA A 28 -10.15 13.11 -4.09
C ALA A 28 -10.49 12.49 -2.73
N LYS A 29 -9.58 11.73 -2.09
CA LYS A 29 -9.80 11.10 -0.77
C LYS A 29 -10.14 12.08 0.35
N PHE A 30 -9.85 13.38 0.19
CA PHE A 30 -10.26 14.41 1.15
C PHE A 30 -11.78 14.63 1.21
N THR A 31 -12.48 14.36 0.10
CA THR A 31 -13.92 14.62 -0.03
C THR A 31 -14.69 13.42 -0.59
N GLN A 32 -14.01 12.33 -0.95
CA GLN A 32 -14.60 11.17 -1.62
C GLN A 32 -15.56 10.38 -0.73
N PHE A 33 -15.32 10.35 0.59
CA PHE A 33 -16.10 9.54 1.52
C PHE A 33 -17.12 10.40 2.27
N GLY A 34 -18.38 9.95 2.22
CA GLY A 34 -19.53 10.58 2.86
C GLY A 34 -19.50 10.49 4.39
N GLU A 35 -20.63 10.74 5.03
CA GLU A 35 -20.75 10.55 6.48
C GLU A 35 -21.12 9.11 6.83
N ILE A 36 -20.64 8.64 7.98
CA ILE A 36 -21.00 7.30 8.47
C ILE A 36 -22.51 7.16 8.73
N SER A 37 -23.21 8.28 8.98
CA SER A 37 -24.66 8.35 9.17
C SER A 37 -25.46 7.89 7.94
N GLU A 38 -24.86 7.92 6.75
CA GLU A 38 -25.46 7.41 5.50
C GLU A 38 -25.57 5.87 5.51
N TYR A 39 -24.83 5.19 6.41
CA TYR A 39 -24.77 3.74 6.51
C TYR A 39 -25.62 3.21 7.69
N SER A 40 -26.93 3.44 7.64
CA SER A 40 -27.89 3.12 8.73
C SER A 40 -28.61 1.77 8.62
N ARG A 41 -28.47 1.05 7.50
CA ARG A 41 -29.11 -0.26 7.29
C ARG A 41 -28.31 -1.35 8.04
N PRO A 42 -28.91 -2.53 8.31
CA PRO A 42 -28.16 -3.64 8.89
C PRO A 42 -26.95 -4.05 8.03
N LEU A 43 -25.81 -4.36 8.66
CA LEU A 43 -24.54 -4.60 7.96
C LEU A 43 -24.62 -5.65 6.85
N PHE A 44 -25.36 -6.74 7.09
CA PHE A 44 -25.54 -7.84 6.13
C PHE A 44 -26.31 -7.44 4.86
N SER A 45 -26.95 -6.27 4.85
CA SER A 45 -27.69 -5.75 3.69
C SER A 45 -26.81 -4.95 2.72
N TYR A 46 -25.59 -4.59 3.13
CA TYR A 46 -24.66 -3.84 2.30
C TYR A 46 -23.84 -4.76 1.39
N GLN A 47 -23.52 -4.25 0.20
CA GLN A 47 -22.57 -4.92 -0.70
C GLN A 47 -21.13 -4.62 -0.26
N GLY A 48 -20.15 -5.36 -0.81
CA GLY A 48 -18.74 -5.21 -0.45
C GLY A 48 -18.24 -3.76 -0.55
N MET A 49 -18.55 -3.08 -1.66
CA MET A 49 -18.12 -1.69 -1.88
C MET A 49 -18.73 -0.73 -0.83
N ASP A 50 -19.99 -0.91 -0.47
CA ASP A 50 -20.65 -0.07 0.54
C ASP A 50 -20.00 -0.25 1.92
N ILE A 51 -19.67 -1.50 2.29
CA ILE A 51 -18.97 -1.81 3.54
C ILE A 51 -17.59 -1.13 3.56
N MET A 52 -16.85 -1.21 2.44
CA MET A 52 -15.56 -0.55 2.30
C MET A 52 -15.68 0.98 2.41
N TRP A 53 -16.69 1.57 1.77
CA TRP A 53 -16.92 3.02 1.86
C TRP A 53 -17.37 3.46 3.25
N ALA A 54 -18.18 2.66 3.95
CA ALA A 54 -18.54 2.89 5.34
C ALA A 54 -17.30 2.89 6.25
N PHE A 55 -16.37 1.94 6.04
CA PHE A 55 -15.10 1.89 6.77
C PHE A 55 -14.28 3.18 6.61
N TYR A 56 -14.16 3.70 5.38
CA TYR A 56 -13.46 4.96 5.13
C TYR A 56 -14.25 6.19 5.61
N SER A 57 -15.58 6.13 5.63
CA SER A 57 -16.45 7.19 6.15
C SER A 57 -16.38 7.29 7.68
N TYR A 58 -16.17 6.16 8.38
CA TYR A 58 -15.93 6.13 9.83
C TYR A 58 -14.63 6.85 10.20
N SER A 59 -13.55 6.62 9.43
CA SER A 59 -12.26 7.28 9.66
C SER A 59 -11.78 8.03 8.41
N LYS A 60 -12.34 9.23 8.20
CA LYS A 60 -11.91 10.14 7.13
C LYS A 60 -10.42 10.48 7.23
N THR A 61 -9.89 10.61 8.45
CA THR A 61 -8.46 10.84 8.68
C THR A 61 -7.60 9.72 8.11
N TYR A 62 -8.02 8.45 8.24
CA TYR A 62 -7.30 7.33 7.65
C TYR A 62 -7.30 7.40 6.11
N ALA A 63 -8.46 7.69 5.51
CA ALA A 63 -8.56 7.92 4.07
C ALA A 63 -7.65 9.06 3.59
N VAL A 64 -7.63 10.19 4.30
CA VAL A 64 -6.77 11.34 4.00
C VAL A 64 -5.29 10.97 4.09
N ILE A 65 -4.87 10.22 5.10
CA ILE A 65 -3.48 9.75 5.22
C ILE A 65 -3.08 8.92 4.01
N LEU A 66 -3.93 8.00 3.54
CA LEU A 66 -3.66 7.24 2.31
C LEU A 66 -3.52 8.17 1.10
N GLY A 67 -4.39 9.18 0.97
CA GLY A 67 -4.31 10.17 -0.10
C GLY A 67 -3.03 11.01 -0.05
N LEU A 68 -2.57 11.37 1.15
CA LEU A 68 -1.28 12.06 1.35
C LEU A 68 -0.10 11.19 0.90
N PHE A 69 -0.13 9.88 1.16
CA PHE A 69 0.91 8.97 0.67
C PHE A 69 0.87 8.79 -0.86
N GLU A 70 -0.31 8.85 -1.48
CA GLU A 70 -0.44 8.85 -2.95
C GLU A 70 0.17 10.12 -3.56
N ILE A 71 -0.12 11.28 -2.98
CA ILE A 71 0.44 12.57 -3.43
C ILE A 71 1.96 12.57 -3.20
N LEU A 72 2.42 12.21 -2.00
CA LEU A 72 3.84 12.17 -1.67
C LEU A 72 4.60 11.19 -2.58
N GLY A 73 4.06 9.99 -2.78
CA GLY A 73 4.62 8.98 -3.69
C GLY A 73 4.76 9.53 -5.11
N SER A 74 3.76 10.27 -5.58
CA SER A 74 3.75 10.92 -6.91
C SER A 74 4.81 12.01 -7.04
N LEU A 75 4.90 12.89 -6.05
CA LEU A 75 5.94 13.94 -6.01
C LEU A 75 7.34 13.33 -6.04
N LEU A 76 7.58 12.26 -5.26
CA LEU A 76 8.84 11.52 -5.27
C LEU A 76 9.08 10.80 -6.60
N PHE A 77 8.03 10.31 -7.26
CA PHE A 77 8.10 9.59 -8.54
C PHE A 77 8.52 10.52 -9.70
N LEU A 78 8.04 11.76 -9.69
CA LEU A 78 8.41 12.81 -10.66
C LEU A 78 9.91 13.12 -10.62
N ILE A 79 10.51 13.21 -9.42
CA ILE A 79 11.92 13.59 -9.24
C ILE A 79 12.85 12.41 -9.62
N PRO A 80 13.72 12.53 -10.64
CA PRO A 80 14.56 11.42 -11.12
C PRO A 80 15.49 10.77 -10.08
N LYS A 81 15.84 11.53 -9.04
CA LYS A 81 16.69 11.07 -7.93
C LYS A 81 15.93 10.17 -6.95
N THR A 82 14.65 10.43 -6.70
CA THR A 82 13.81 9.69 -5.74
C THR A 82 12.78 8.79 -6.43
N ARG A 83 12.79 8.72 -7.76
CA ARG A 83 11.82 8.01 -8.58
C ARG A 83 11.55 6.57 -8.12
N ILE A 84 12.60 5.82 -7.81
CA ILE A 84 12.43 4.43 -7.34
C ILE A 84 11.65 4.40 -6.02
N ILE A 85 11.99 5.28 -5.08
CA ILE A 85 11.31 5.37 -3.77
C ILE A 85 9.85 5.77 -3.97
N GLY A 86 9.57 6.80 -4.78
CA GLY A 86 8.21 7.22 -5.09
C GLY A 86 7.38 6.09 -5.72
N GLY A 87 7.96 5.38 -6.68
CA GLY A 87 7.30 4.22 -7.31
C GLY A 87 7.03 3.09 -6.33
N LEU A 88 7.89 2.87 -5.33
CA LEU A 88 7.67 1.83 -4.31
C LEU A 88 6.51 2.21 -3.37
N VAL A 89 6.48 3.47 -2.91
CA VAL A 89 5.35 3.99 -2.11
C VAL A 89 4.04 3.84 -2.88
N LEU A 90 4.00 4.30 -4.14
CA LEU A 90 2.82 4.17 -4.99
C LEU A 90 2.44 2.71 -5.24
N SER A 91 3.41 1.82 -5.46
CA SER A 91 3.14 0.40 -5.68
C SER A 91 2.50 -0.26 -4.46
N THR A 92 2.98 0.04 -3.25
CA THR A 92 2.37 -0.48 -2.02
C THR A 92 0.90 -0.07 -1.90
N ILE A 93 0.59 1.19 -2.19
CA ILE A 93 -0.78 1.71 -2.14
C ILE A 93 -1.64 1.10 -3.25
N LEU A 94 -1.14 1.05 -4.49
CA LEU A 94 -1.86 0.50 -5.64
C LEU A 94 -2.15 -0.99 -5.46
N ILE A 95 -1.20 -1.78 -4.96
CA ILE A 95 -1.45 -3.18 -4.62
C ILE A 95 -2.57 -3.29 -3.60
N ASN A 96 -2.58 -2.46 -2.56
CA ASN A 96 -3.66 -2.44 -1.59
C ASN A 96 -5.02 -2.07 -2.23
N ILE A 97 -5.06 -1.05 -3.08
CA ILE A 97 -6.27 -0.65 -3.82
C ILE A 97 -6.75 -1.77 -4.74
N ILE A 98 -5.85 -2.45 -5.47
CA ILE A 98 -6.22 -3.55 -6.36
C ILE A 98 -6.85 -4.69 -5.57
N LEU A 99 -6.26 -5.06 -4.42
CA LEU A 99 -6.81 -6.10 -3.56
C LEU A 99 -8.17 -5.68 -3.00
N GLN A 100 -8.30 -4.45 -2.52
CA GLN A 100 -9.59 -3.92 -2.05
C GLN A 100 -10.64 -3.94 -3.17
N ASN A 101 -10.28 -3.48 -4.37
CA ASN A 101 -11.20 -3.47 -5.50
C ASN A 101 -11.67 -4.88 -5.88
N TYR A 102 -10.79 -5.87 -5.81
CA TYR A 102 -11.10 -7.26 -6.11
C TYR A 102 -11.97 -7.92 -5.04
N PHE A 103 -11.58 -7.80 -3.76
CA PHE A 103 -12.28 -8.50 -2.66
C PHE A 103 -13.57 -7.83 -2.22
N TYR A 104 -13.75 -6.54 -2.49
CA TYR A 104 -14.97 -5.79 -2.16
C TYR A 104 -15.82 -5.47 -3.39
N ASP A 105 -15.56 -6.11 -4.54
CA ASP A 105 -16.32 -5.95 -5.79
C ASP A 105 -16.52 -4.47 -6.20
N VAL A 106 -15.47 -3.66 -6.04
CA VAL A 106 -15.51 -2.25 -6.44
C VAL A 106 -15.58 -2.15 -7.97
N HIS A 107 -16.20 -1.08 -8.47
CA HIS A 107 -16.36 -0.78 -9.89
C HIS A 107 -15.16 -1.19 -10.76
N ARG A 108 -15.42 -1.99 -11.80
CA ARG A 108 -14.39 -2.55 -12.70
C ARG A 108 -13.46 -1.50 -13.33
N GLY A 109 -13.98 -0.28 -13.57
CA GLY A 109 -13.17 0.83 -14.07
C GLY A 109 -12.06 1.26 -13.10
N ALA A 110 -12.35 1.29 -11.80
CA ALA A 110 -11.34 1.62 -10.78
C ALA A 110 -10.26 0.53 -10.70
N MET A 111 -10.64 -0.74 -10.83
CA MET A 111 -9.70 -1.86 -10.88
C MET A 111 -8.79 -1.78 -12.11
N ALA A 112 -9.36 -1.53 -13.29
CA ALA A 112 -8.59 -1.39 -14.54
C ALA A 112 -7.56 -0.26 -14.44
N ASN A 113 -7.97 0.91 -13.95
CA ASN A 113 -7.08 2.05 -13.76
C ASN A 113 -5.92 1.74 -12.81
N ALA A 114 -6.21 1.15 -11.64
CA ALA A 114 -5.19 0.81 -10.66
C ALA A 114 -4.17 -0.19 -11.22
N ILE A 115 -4.63 -1.21 -11.96
CA ILE A 115 -3.75 -2.17 -12.64
C ILE A 115 -2.89 -1.48 -13.70
N THR A 116 -3.47 -0.60 -14.52
CA THR A 116 -2.72 0.17 -15.53
C THR A 116 -1.61 0.98 -14.88
N TYR A 117 -1.90 1.72 -13.80
CA TYR A 117 -0.87 2.51 -13.11
C TYR A 117 0.23 1.62 -12.52
N GLN A 118 -0.14 0.47 -11.93
CA GLN A 118 0.82 -0.48 -11.38
C GLN A 118 1.76 -1.05 -12.47
N ILE A 119 1.21 -1.40 -13.64
CA ILE A 119 2.00 -1.88 -14.79
C ILE A 119 2.96 -0.79 -15.27
N LEU A 120 2.51 0.46 -15.39
CA LEU A 120 3.36 1.57 -15.82
C LEU A 120 4.52 1.82 -14.85
N ILE A 121 4.28 1.74 -13.54
CA ILE A 121 5.34 1.84 -12.52
C ILE A 121 6.35 0.69 -12.68
N ILE A 122 5.88 -0.54 -12.89
CA ILE A 122 6.74 -1.71 -13.11
C ILE A 122 7.62 -1.50 -14.36
N ILE A 123 7.05 -0.99 -15.46
CA ILE A 123 7.83 -0.67 -16.67
C ILE A 123 8.91 0.38 -16.35
N VAL A 124 8.58 1.43 -15.60
CA VAL A 124 9.56 2.44 -15.17
C VAL A 124 10.67 1.84 -14.31
N PHE A 125 10.36 0.89 -13.43
CA PHE A 125 11.38 0.15 -12.67
C PHE A 125 12.32 -0.65 -13.59
N PHE A 126 11.78 -1.34 -14.60
CA PHE A 126 12.61 -2.04 -15.58
C PHE A 126 13.52 -1.08 -16.37
N MET A 127 13.02 0.10 -16.74
CA MET A 127 13.82 1.14 -17.40
C MET A 127 14.91 1.73 -16.50
N ASN A 128 14.76 1.64 -15.18
CA ASN A 128 15.75 2.09 -14.19
C ASN A 128 16.39 0.94 -13.39
N LYS A 129 16.40 -0.28 -13.96
CA LYS A 129 16.91 -1.49 -13.29
C LYS A 129 18.31 -1.35 -12.69
N GLU A 130 19.20 -0.62 -13.35
CA GLU A 130 20.57 -0.40 -12.84
C GLU A 130 20.57 0.40 -11.54
N LYS A 131 19.76 1.46 -11.47
CA LYS A 131 19.58 2.25 -10.25
C LYS A 131 18.89 1.44 -9.17
N LEU A 132 17.90 0.61 -9.52
CA LEU A 132 17.22 -0.28 -8.58
C LEU A 132 18.20 -1.30 -7.97
N ILE A 133 18.98 -1.98 -8.82
CA ILE A 133 20.01 -2.94 -8.37
C ILE A 133 21.08 -2.23 -7.55
N ALA A 134 21.52 -1.03 -7.96
CA ALA A 134 22.46 -0.23 -7.19
C ALA A 134 21.89 0.19 -5.83
N MET A 135 20.61 0.57 -5.76
CA MET A 135 19.93 0.88 -4.51
C MET A 135 19.88 -0.34 -3.59
N ILE A 136 19.56 -1.53 -4.12
CA ILE A 136 19.56 -2.80 -3.36
C ILE A 136 20.98 -3.18 -2.90
N LYS A 137 21.98 -3.04 -3.79
CA LYS A 137 23.39 -3.34 -3.48
C LYS A 137 24.04 -2.32 -2.54
N SER A 138 23.69 -1.04 -2.64
CA SER A 138 24.16 -0.01 -1.70
C SER A 138 23.45 -0.15 -0.34
N SER A 139 22.20 -0.59 -0.38
CA SER A 139 21.46 -1.13 0.77
C SER A 139 21.92 -2.54 1.14
N SER A 140 23.14 -2.95 0.75
CA SER A 140 23.83 -4.05 1.42
C SER A 140 24.00 -3.64 2.88
N ILE A 141 22.94 -3.86 3.64
CA ILE A 141 23.01 -4.22 5.02
C ILE A 141 23.99 -5.38 5.00
N ASN A 142 25.26 -5.10 5.27
CA ASN A 142 26.17 -6.12 5.75
C ASN A 142 25.44 -6.69 6.96
N PHE A 143 24.74 -7.81 6.77
CA PHE A 143 24.23 -8.63 7.86
C PHE A 143 25.46 -9.26 8.49
N SER A 144 26.21 -8.43 9.22
CA SER A 144 27.31 -8.86 10.05
C SER A 144 26.75 -9.93 10.98
N PHE A 145 27.58 -10.91 11.34
CA PHE A 145 27.20 -12.07 12.15
C PHE A 145 26.51 -11.69 13.49
N GLN A 146 26.64 -10.44 13.96
CA GLN A 146 25.87 -9.85 15.06
C GLN A 146 24.35 -9.68 14.76
N ARG A 147 23.94 -9.39 13.52
CA ARG A 147 22.52 -9.24 13.16
C ARG A 147 21.78 -10.57 13.02
N LYS A 148 22.44 -11.70 12.71
CA LYS A 148 21.79 -13.03 12.80
C LYS A 148 21.31 -13.32 14.23
N LYS A 149 22.09 -12.96 15.26
CA LYS A 149 21.66 -13.06 16.67
C LYS A 149 20.49 -12.13 16.99
N ILE A 150 20.44 -10.93 16.39
CA ILE A 150 19.31 -10.00 16.55
C ILE A 150 18.05 -10.53 15.85
N VAL A 151 18.15 -11.04 14.63
CA VAL A 151 17.03 -11.65 13.90
C VAL A 151 16.52 -12.89 14.65
N LEU A 152 17.42 -13.73 15.18
CA LEU A 152 17.05 -14.86 16.04
C LEU A 152 16.39 -14.39 17.34
N ARG A 153 16.86 -13.31 17.97
CA ARG A 153 16.21 -12.71 19.15
C ARG A 153 14.83 -12.15 18.80
N ILE A 154 14.67 -11.49 17.65
CA ILE A 154 13.37 -10.98 17.19
C ILE A 154 12.42 -12.14 16.90
N LEU A 155 12.87 -13.19 16.20
CA LEU A 155 12.08 -14.41 15.98
C LEU A 155 11.68 -15.07 17.30
N LEU A 156 12.61 -15.15 18.25
CA LEU A 156 12.35 -15.73 19.58
C LEU A 156 11.36 -14.87 20.37
N ILE A 157 11.45 -13.54 20.30
CA ILE A 157 10.48 -12.61 20.90
C ILE A 157 9.11 -12.77 20.23
N LEU A 158 9.05 -12.87 18.89
CA LEU A 158 7.80 -13.07 18.16
C LEU A 158 7.13 -14.41 18.51
N VAL A 159 7.92 -15.49 18.64
CA VAL A 159 7.42 -16.79 19.11
C VAL A 159 6.94 -16.71 20.56
N LEU A 160 7.69 -16.03 21.43
CA LEU A 160 7.29 -15.85 22.83
C LEU A 160 5.99 -15.05 22.94
N LEU A 161 5.85 -13.98 22.17
CA LEU A 161 4.63 -13.18 22.08
C LEU A 161 3.46 -14.02 21.56
N PHE A 162 3.67 -14.84 20.53
CA PHE A 162 2.65 -15.74 20.01
C PHE A 162 2.19 -16.78 21.05
N VAL A 163 3.11 -17.38 21.80
CA VAL A 163 2.79 -18.30 22.90
C VAL A 163 2.02 -17.59 24.03
N LEU A 164 2.42 -16.37 24.38
CA LEU A 164 1.69 -15.57 25.38
C LEU A 164 0.28 -15.20 24.91
N MET A 165 0.08 -14.91 23.62
CA MET A 165 -1.25 -14.68 23.05
C MET A 165 -2.12 -15.93 23.15
N LEU A 166 -1.59 -17.10 22.79
CA LEU A 166 -2.31 -18.38 22.94
C LEU A 166 -2.62 -18.70 24.40
N ALA A 167 -1.71 -18.38 25.32
CA ALA A 167 -1.93 -18.55 26.75
C ALA A 167 -3.02 -17.60 27.28
N GLN A 168 -3.06 -16.35 26.81
CA GLN A 168 -4.13 -15.40 27.15
C GLN A 168 -5.49 -15.90 26.67
N GLU A 169 -5.58 -16.40 25.44
CA GLU A 169 -6.82 -17.00 24.92
C GLU A 169 -7.22 -18.26 25.72
N GLY A 170 -6.25 -19.10 26.07
CA GLY A 170 -6.47 -20.30 26.88
C GLY A 170 -6.95 -19.98 28.31
N VAL A 171 -6.39 -18.96 28.96
CA VAL A 171 -6.82 -18.48 30.28
C VAL A 171 -8.25 -17.92 30.20
N GLY A 172 -8.56 -17.15 29.15
CA GLY A 172 -9.92 -16.66 28.92
C GLY A 172 -10.94 -17.79 28.77
N LEU A 173 -10.59 -18.85 28.04
CA LEU A 173 -11.39 -20.07 27.91
C LEU A 173 -11.57 -20.80 29.25
N LEU A 174 -10.51 -20.92 30.04
CA LEU A 174 -10.52 -21.61 31.33
C LEU A 174 -11.40 -20.88 32.37
N LEU A 175 -11.28 -19.56 32.45
CA LEU A 175 -12.11 -18.72 33.32
C LEU A 175 -13.60 -18.84 32.94
N ASN A 176 -13.90 -18.82 31.65
CA ASN A 176 -15.27 -18.97 31.14
C ASN A 176 -15.87 -20.37 31.45
N ILE A 177 -15.07 -21.44 31.39
CA ILE A 177 -15.48 -22.80 31.81
C ILE A 177 -15.71 -22.87 33.33
N LEU A 178 -14.86 -22.21 34.11
CA LEU A 178 -14.94 -22.19 35.57
C LEU A 178 -16.00 -21.21 36.13
N LYS A 179 -16.63 -20.40 35.27
CA LYS A 179 -17.62 -19.35 35.63
C LYS A 179 -17.10 -18.37 36.70
N ILE A 180 -15.81 -18.01 36.63
CA ILE A 180 -15.18 -16.92 37.39
C ILE A 180 -14.83 -15.83 36.39
#